data_AF-A0A7L9SSW3-F1
#
_entry.id   AF-A0A7L9SSW3-F1
#
_cell.length_a   1.000
_cell.length_b   1.000
_cell.length_c   1.000
_cell.angle_alpha   90.00
_cell.angle_beta   90.00
_cell.angle_gamma   90.00
#
_symmetry.space_group_name_H-M   'P 1'
#
loop_
_entity.id
_entity.type
_entity.pdbx_description
1 polymer ?
#
loop_
_entity_poly.entity_id
_entity_poly.type
_entity_poly.pdbx_seq_one_letter_code
_entity_poly.pdbx_strand_id
1 'polypeptide(L)' 'MSAKGCSPDNAAAEGFFGRLKQEFFHKRGFANVGMGEFIRMLDEYMVWYRDTRIKTEYGMSIMDRRRRLGLVA' A
#
# COMPACT_ATOMS: atom_id res chain seq x y z
N MET A 1 2.68 8.99 -21.64
CA MET A 1 3.14 9.32 -20.28
C MET A 1 2.26 10.46 -19.78
N SER A 2 1.35 10.19 -18.84
CA SER A 2 0.46 11.22 -18.26
C SER A 2 1.27 12.13 -17.32
N ALA A 3 0.92 13.42 -17.28
CA ALA A 3 1.63 14.42 -16.47
C ALA A 3 1.55 14.06 -14.97
N LYS A 4 2.72 14.08 -14.30
CA LYS A 4 2.82 13.91 -12.84
C LYS A 4 1.83 14.86 -12.14
N GLY A 5 1.05 14.31 -11.21
CA GLY A 5 0.12 15.09 -10.37
C GLY A 5 -1.09 15.72 -11.07
N CYS A 6 -1.38 15.43 -12.34
CA CYS A 6 -2.50 16.06 -13.07
C CYS A 6 -3.81 15.26 -13.07
N SER A 7 -3.84 14.06 -12.46
CA SER A 7 -5.08 13.34 -12.17
C SER A 7 -5.13 12.84 -10.73
N PRO A 8 -6.29 12.94 -10.04
CA PRO A 8 -6.45 12.44 -8.66
C PRO A 8 -6.06 10.96 -8.49
N ASP A 9 -6.37 10.13 -9.50
CA ASP A 9 -6.03 8.71 -9.49
C ASP A 9 -4.51 8.47 -9.56
N ASN A 10 -3.80 9.27 -10.36
CA ASN A 10 -2.35 9.18 -10.46
C ASN A 10 -1.67 9.61 -9.15
N ALA A 11 -2.20 10.64 -8.46
CA ALA A 11 -1.69 11.06 -7.16
C ALA A 11 -1.89 9.99 -6.06
N ALA A 12 -3.04 9.31 -6.05
CA ALA A 12 -3.31 8.22 -5.11
C ALA A 12 -2.36 7.03 -5.34
N ALA A 13 -2.15 6.63 -6.60
CA ALA A 13 -1.22 5.58 -6.99
C ALA A 13 0.24 5.96 -6.65
N GLU A 14 0.66 7.19 -6.98
CA GLU A 14 2.00 7.70 -6.63
C GLU A 14 2.25 7.65 -5.12
N GLY A 15 1.27 8.06 -4.30
CA GLY A 15 1.37 8.00 -2.85
C GLY A 15 1.50 6.58 -2.30
N PHE A 16 0.80 5.61 -2.89
CA PHE A 16 0.94 4.19 -2.54
C PHE A 16 2.34 3.67 -2.91
N PHE A 17 2.78 3.84 -4.16
CA PHE A 17 4.09 3.35 -4.59
C PHE A 17 5.26 4.05 -3.89
N GLY A 18 5.10 5.31 -3.50
CA GLY A 18 6.04 6.01 -2.63
C GLY A 18 6.22 5.29 -1.30
N ARG A 19 5.11 4.91 -0.64
CA ARG A 19 5.14 4.18 0.64
C ARG A 19 5.68 2.77 0.49
N LEU A 20 5.25 2.03 -0.55
CA LEU A 20 5.78 0.70 -0.83
C LEU A 20 7.32 0.73 -0.97
N LYS A 21 7.86 1.70 -1.73
CA LYS A 21 9.31 1.85 -1.87
C LYS A 21 10.02 2.14 -0.55
N GLN A 22 9.42 2.96 0.32
CA GLN A 22 10.06 3.34 1.59
C GLN A 22 9.88 2.31 2.71
N GLU A 23 8.71 1.69 2.81
CA GLU A 23 8.35 0.80 3.90
C GLU A 23 8.74 -0.66 3.59
N PHE A 24 8.67 -1.10 2.32
CA PHE A 24 8.96 -2.48 1.94
C PHE A 24 10.35 -2.68 1.33
N PHE A 25 10.79 -1.77 0.46
CA PHE A 25 12.05 -1.93 -0.30
C PHE A 25 13.26 -1.24 0.33
N HIS A 26 13.08 -0.14 1.06
CA HIS A 26 14.20 0.67 1.56
C HIS A 26 15.07 -0.13 2.55
N LYS A 27 16.38 -0.15 2.30
CA LYS A 27 17.39 -0.86 3.13
C LYS A 27 17.10 -2.35 3.37
N ARG A 28 16.27 -2.98 2.53
CA ARG A 28 15.97 -4.41 2.60
C ARG A 28 16.65 -5.16 1.45
N GLY A 29 17.43 -6.18 1.78
CA GLY A 29 18.07 -7.05 0.80
C GLY A 29 17.18 -8.25 0.45
N PHE A 30 17.16 -8.62 -0.83
CA PHE A 30 16.38 -9.78 -1.34
C PHE A 30 17.27 -10.84 -2.02
N ALA A 31 18.60 -10.72 -1.89
CA ALA A 31 19.56 -11.57 -2.62
C ALA A 31 19.40 -13.08 -2.37
N ASN A 32 18.88 -13.46 -1.20
CA ASN A 32 18.62 -14.87 -0.82
C ASN A 32 17.12 -15.18 -0.68
N VAL A 33 16.24 -14.27 -1.11
CA VAL A 33 14.79 -14.45 -1.03
C VAL A 33 14.33 -15.06 -2.35
N GLY A 34 13.79 -16.28 -2.29
CA GLY A 34 13.21 -16.92 -3.46
C GLY A 34 11.94 -16.17 -3.94
N MET A 35 11.59 -16.31 -5.22
CA MET A 35 10.43 -15.61 -5.78
C MET A 35 9.12 -15.87 -5.02
N GLY A 36 8.88 -17.10 -4.59
CA GLY A 36 7.68 -17.43 -3.81
C GLY A 36 7.64 -16.74 -2.44
N GLU A 37 8.79 -16.64 -1.78
CA GLU A 37 8.91 -15.93 -0.51
C GLU A 37 8.73 -14.43 -0.71
N PHE A 38 9.33 -13.87 -1.77
CA PHE A 38 9.17 -12.46 -2.11
C PHE A 38 7.69 -12.10 -2.34
N ILE A 39 6.97 -12.92 -3.10
CA ILE A 39 5.54 -12.73 -3.37
C ILE A 39 4.74 -12.79 -2.06
N ARG A 40 5.01 -13.76 -1.18
CA ARG A 40 4.35 -13.85 0.13
C ARG A 40 4.60 -12.62 0.98
N MET A 41 5.85 -12.16 1.06
CA MET A 41 6.20 -10.96 1.82
C MET A 41 5.49 -9.72 1.30
N LEU A 42 5.39 -9.59 -0.03
CA LEU A 42 4.68 -8.48 -0.66
C LEU A 42 3.17 -8.57 -0.36
N ASP A 43 2.58 -9.76 -0.46
CA ASP A 43 1.17 -9.97 -0.12
C ASP A 43 0.86 -9.61 1.34
N GLU A 44 1.71 -10.03 2.27
CA GLU A 44 1.61 -9.67 3.69
C GLU A 44 1.67 -8.16 3.91
N TYR A 45 2.58 -7.46 3.20
CA TYR A 45 2.62 -6.01 3.22
C TYR A 45 1.33 -5.39 2.67
N MET A 46 0.78 -5.91 1.59
CA MET A 46 -0.46 -5.40 0.99
C MET A 46 -1.66 -5.59 1.91
N VAL A 47 -1.77 -6.74 2.57
CA VAL A 47 -2.80 -7.02 3.58
C VAL A 47 -2.66 -6.07 4.76
N TRP A 48 -1.45 -5.92 5.32
CA TRP A 48 -1.20 -4.99 6.43
C TRP A 48 -1.51 -3.54 6.06
N TYR A 49 -1.08 -3.08 4.87
CA TYR A 49 -1.32 -1.72 4.39
C TYR A 49 -2.82 -1.41 4.28
N ARG A 50 -3.61 -2.41 3.87
CA ARG A 50 -5.05 -2.30 3.66
C ARG A 50 -5.83 -2.38 4.98
N ASP A 51 -5.47 -3.32 5.86
CA ASP A 51 -6.31 -3.73 7.00
C ASP A 51 -5.86 -3.15 8.33
N THR A 52 -4.57 -2.82 8.47
CA THR A 52 -3.98 -2.49 9.77
C THR A 52 -3.37 -1.09 9.79
N ARG A 53 -2.72 -0.66 8.70
CA ARG A 53 -2.03 0.63 8.64
C ARG A 53 -3.02 1.78 8.84
N ILE A 54 -2.82 2.56 9.90
CA ILE A 54 -3.63 3.72 10.21
C ILE A 54 -3.31 4.86 9.22
N LYS A 55 -4.32 5.39 8.55
CA LYS A 55 -4.20 6.60 7.73
C LYS A 55 -4.57 7.81 8.59
N THR A 56 -3.63 8.74 8.73
CA THR A 56 -3.80 9.94 9.58
C THR A 56 -4.99 10.80 9.17
N GLU A 57 -5.31 10.84 7.87
CA GLU A 57 -6.47 11.58 7.32
C GLU A 57 -7.82 11.18 7.95
N TYR A 58 -7.96 9.94 8.44
CA TYR A 58 -9.21 9.46 9.03
C TYR A 58 -9.05 8.59 10.28
N GLY A 59 -7.83 8.46 10.82
CA GLY A 59 -7.56 7.81 12.11
C GLY A 59 -7.82 6.30 12.16
N MET A 60 -7.93 5.62 11.03
CA MET A 60 -8.24 4.18 10.94
C MET A 60 -7.62 3.54 9.69
N SER A 61 -7.80 2.23 9.50
CA SER A 61 -7.33 1.53 8.30
C SER A 61 -8.21 1.83 7.07
N ILE A 62 -7.71 1.49 5.87
CA ILE A 62 -8.50 1.62 4.64
C ILE A 62 -9.75 0.73 4.71
N MET A 63 -9.60 -0.55 5.12
CA MET A 63 -10.75 -1.44 5.22
C MET A 63 -11.78 -0.98 6.22
N ASP A 64 -11.34 -0.54 7.41
CA ASP A 64 -12.30 -0.12 8.42
C ASP A 64 -13.05 1.14 7.98
N ARG A 65 -12.37 2.05 7.25
CA ARG A 65 -13.04 3.19 6.62
C ARG A 65 -14.09 2.74 5.61
N ARG A 66 -13.77 1.78 4.74
CA ARG A 66 -14.72 1.24 3.75
C ARG A 66 -15.90 0.55 4.41
N ARG A 67 -15.67 -0.24 5.47
CA ARG A 67 -16.73 -0.88 6.27
C ARG A 67 -17.67 0.15 6.88
N ARG A 68 -17.14 1.21 7.51
CA ARG A 68 -17.97 2.30 8.07
C ARG A 68 -18.81 3.04 7.03
N LEU A 69 -18.32 3.12 5.79
CA LEU A 69 -19.05 3.73 4.68
C LEU A 69 -20.04 2.76 3.99
N GLY A 70 -20.13 1.50 4.41
CA GLY A 70 -20.97 0.50 3.74
C GLY A 70 -20.48 0.13 2.34
N LEU A 71 -19.19 0.33 2.04
CA LEU A 71 -18.57 0.07 0.73
C LEU A 71 -17.88 -1.30 0.63
N VAL A 72 -18.21 -2.19 1.57
CA VAL A 72 -17.75 -3.57 1.64
C VAL A 72 -19.01 -4.43 1.70
N ALA A 73 -19.14 -5.36 0.76
CA ALA A 73 -20.22 -6.34 0.72
C ALA A 73 -19.99 -7.47 1.74
#